data_AF-A0A923HED2-F1
#
_entry.id   AF-A0A923HED2-F1
#
_cell.length_a   1.000
_cell.length_b   1.000
_cell.length_c   1.000
_cell.angle_alpha   90.00
_cell.angle_beta   90.00
_cell.angle_gamma   90.00
#
_symmetry.space_group_name_H-M   'P 1'
#
loop_
_entity.id
_entity.type
_entity.pdbx_description
1 polymer ?
#
loop_
_entity_poly.entity_id
_entity_poly.type
_entity_poly.pdbx_seq_one_letter_code
_entity_poly.pdbx_strand_id
1 'polypeptide(L)'
;MLIITIKQGKEKALLAGEPWVYLSAISRIDGKFEERLKSGATTLIRSSSGQFLARGGWSPKSQIRARIWTLDEKEAVDHAMIKRRIQHALTKPRPVKNSKTAAQRLINAEADQLPGLVVDYYGENPGYLVCQFQAACVDAWKVTIVKALIAETGCPNVYEHADELIRAGEGLPANSGSLAGDELPIEFQFE
;
A
#
# COMPACT_ATOMS: atom_id res chain seq x y z
N MET A 1 18.10 -6.81 -9.64
CA MET A 1 17.14 -6.85 -8.53
C MET A 1 17.62 -5.89 -7.47
N LEU A 2 16.76 -4.99 -7.02
CA LEU A 2 17.08 -4.02 -5.97
C LEU A 2 17.23 -4.74 -4.62
N ILE A 3 18.30 -4.41 -3.88
CA ILE A 3 18.60 -4.97 -2.57
C ILE A 3 18.94 -3.83 -1.59
N ILE A 4 18.24 -3.79 -0.47
CA ILE A 4 18.52 -2.91 0.67
C ILE A 4 19.27 -3.71 1.74
N THR A 5 20.44 -3.21 2.13
CA THR A 5 21.21 -3.76 3.25
C THR A 5 21.01 -2.85 4.47
N ILE A 6 20.58 -3.43 5.58
CA ILE A 6 20.35 -2.73 6.85
C ILE A 6 21.69 -2.56 7.60
N LYS A 7 21.84 -1.45 8.32
CA LYS A 7 22.98 -1.22 9.23
C LYS A 7 22.93 -2.24 10.38
N GLN A 8 24.09 -2.73 10.79
CA GLN A 8 24.19 -3.67 11.90
C GLN A 8 23.49 -3.12 13.17
N GLY A 9 22.64 -3.93 13.79
CA GLY A 9 21.87 -3.58 14.98
C GLY A 9 20.60 -2.76 14.72
N LYS A 10 20.33 -2.32 13.48
CA LYS A 10 19.11 -1.59 13.10
C LYS A 10 18.00 -2.51 12.55
N GLU A 11 18.28 -3.79 12.39
CA GLU A 11 17.32 -4.82 12.01
C GLU A 11 16.33 -5.19 13.12
N LYS A 12 16.59 -4.80 14.37
CA LYS A 12 15.75 -5.16 15.53
C LYS A 12 14.29 -4.74 15.37
N ALA A 13 14.05 -3.53 14.86
CA ALA A 13 12.72 -3.01 14.59
C ALA A 13 11.96 -3.89 13.57
N LEU A 14 12.63 -4.22 12.46
CA LEU A 14 12.07 -5.07 11.42
C LEU A 14 11.78 -6.49 11.94
N LEU A 15 12.68 -7.05 12.75
CA LEU A 15 12.49 -8.37 13.38
C LEU A 15 11.37 -8.36 14.43
N ALA A 16 11.08 -7.21 15.04
CA ALA A 16 9.93 -7.00 15.92
C ALA A 16 8.61 -6.78 15.15
N GLY A 17 8.64 -6.81 13.81
CA GLY A 17 7.47 -6.67 12.96
C GLY A 17 7.15 -5.24 12.55
N GLU A 18 8.04 -4.28 12.78
CA GLU A 18 7.82 -2.93 12.26
C GLU A 18 7.76 -2.95 10.73
N PRO A 19 6.71 -2.38 10.11
CA PRO A 19 6.47 -2.50 8.68
C PRO A 19 7.28 -1.50 7.83
N TRP A 20 8.23 -0.78 8.42
CA TRP A 20 8.93 0.34 7.78
C TRP A 20 10.44 0.23 7.86
N VAL A 21 11.11 0.57 6.76
CA VAL A 21 12.56 0.75 6.70
C VAL A 21 12.88 2.20 6.41
N TYR A 22 13.37 2.90 7.42
CA TYR A 22 13.79 4.29 7.32
C TYR A 22 15.15 4.43 6.61
N LEU A 23 15.34 5.56 5.91
CA LEU A 23 16.63 5.91 5.28
C LEU A 23 17.80 5.79 6.27
N SER A 24 17.60 6.23 7.52
CA SER A 24 18.61 6.20 8.58
C SER A 24 19.09 4.78 8.95
N ALA A 25 18.29 3.75 8.68
CA ALA A 25 18.59 2.35 8.96
C ALA A 25 19.36 1.65 7.83
N ILE A 26 19.48 2.27 6.65
CA ILE A 26 20.08 1.65 5.46
C ILE A 26 21.59 1.90 5.41
N SER A 27 22.37 0.84 5.20
CA SER A 27 23.82 0.92 4.99
C SER A 27 24.18 0.97 3.50
N ARG A 28 23.47 0.20 2.67
CA ARG A 28 23.74 0.10 1.23
C ARG A 28 22.48 -0.21 0.44
N ILE A 29 22.42 0.31 -0.78
CA ILE A 29 21.38 0.02 -1.76
C ILE A 29 22.07 -0.46 -3.04
N ASP A 30 21.90 -1.74 -3.35
CA ASP A 30 22.45 -2.40 -4.53
C ASP A 30 21.34 -2.54 -5.59
N GLY A 31 21.68 -2.44 -6.88
CA GLY A 31 20.73 -2.55 -8.00
C GLY A 31 21.09 -1.62 -9.15
N LYS A 32 20.53 -1.87 -10.34
CA LYS A 32 20.73 -1.00 -11.51
C LYS A 32 20.14 0.38 -11.27
N PHE A 33 20.66 1.41 -11.95
CA PHE A 33 20.17 2.78 -11.83
C PHE A 33 18.65 2.88 -12.06
N GLU A 34 18.14 2.23 -13.11
CA GLU A 34 16.70 2.18 -13.43
C GLU A 34 15.87 1.53 -12.31
N GLU A 35 16.36 0.44 -11.72
CA GLU A 35 15.70 -0.23 -10.60
C GLU A 35 15.61 0.68 -9.37
N ARG A 36 16.66 1.48 -9.12
CA ARG A 36 16.74 2.44 -8.00
C ARG A 36 15.83 3.64 -8.19
N LEU A 37 15.46 3.99 -9.43
CA LEU A 37 14.52 5.08 -9.71
C LEU A 37 13.06 4.63 -9.74
N LYS A 38 12.80 3.32 -9.88
CA LYS A 38 11.45 2.78 -10.02
C LYS A 38 10.71 2.74 -8.68
N SER A 39 9.93 3.78 -8.37
CA SER A 39 9.01 3.81 -7.23
C SER A 39 8.08 2.60 -7.23
N GLY A 40 7.89 2.00 -6.06
CA GLY A 40 7.03 0.85 -5.82
C GLY A 40 7.60 -0.51 -6.24
N ALA A 41 8.80 -0.54 -6.84
CA ALA A 41 9.46 -1.80 -7.19
C ALA A 41 9.65 -2.68 -5.94
N THR A 42 9.47 -3.99 -6.10
CA THR A 42 9.78 -4.95 -5.04
C THR A 42 11.29 -5.01 -4.83
N THR A 43 11.71 -4.93 -3.57
CA THR A 43 13.10 -4.95 -3.14
C THR A 43 13.34 -6.04 -2.10
N LEU A 44 14.52 -6.64 -2.14
CA LEU A 44 15.00 -7.56 -1.11
C LEU A 44 15.62 -6.76 0.02
N ILE A 45 15.28 -7.08 1.26
CA ILE A 45 15.84 -6.42 2.44
C ILE A 45 16.63 -7.46 3.22
N ARG A 46 17.90 -7.16 3.50
CA ARG A 46 18.83 -8.06 4.17
C ARG A 46 19.59 -7.39 5.31
N SER A 47 20.05 -8.20 6.26
CA SER A 47 20.91 -7.74 7.36
C SER A 47 22.31 -7.35 6.85
N SER A 48 23.13 -6.79 7.73
CA SER A 48 24.53 -6.52 7.42
C SER A 48 25.35 -7.80 7.14
N SER A 49 24.94 -8.95 7.69
CA SER A 49 25.53 -10.26 7.40
C SER A 49 25.01 -10.90 6.11
N GLY A 50 24.05 -10.26 5.43
CA GLY A 50 23.47 -10.73 4.19
C GLY A 50 22.28 -11.66 4.34
N GLN A 51 21.80 -11.91 5.56
CA GLN A 51 20.62 -12.75 5.81
C GLN A 51 19.35 -12.06 5.32
N PHE A 52 18.43 -12.84 4.75
CA PHE A 52 17.09 -12.37 4.41
C PHE A 52 16.39 -11.80 5.63
N LEU A 53 15.75 -10.64 5.48
CA LEU A 53 14.88 -10.06 6.50
C LEU A 53 13.45 -9.88 5.98
N ALA A 54 13.30 -9.38 4.76
CA ALA A 54 11.97 -9.11 4.20
C ALA A 54 12.01 -8.89 2.68
N ARG A 55 10.82 -8.91 2.07
CA ARG A 55 10.54 -8.19 0.82
C ARG A 55 9.75 -6.94 1.14
N GLY A 56 10.10 -5.83 0.49
CA GLY A 56 9.39 -4.56 0.63
C GLY A 56 9.12 -3.89 -0.70
N GLY A 57 8.29 -2.86 -0.69
CA GLY A 57 8.14 -1.96 -1.83
C GLY A 57 8.98 -0.71 -1.64
N TRP A 58 9.81 -0.40 -2.64
CA TRP A 58 10.80 0.66 -2.64
C TRP A 58 10.20 2.05 -2.85
N SER A 59 10.65 3.04 -2.10
CA SER A 59 10.31 4.45 -2.28
C SER A 59 11.59 5.30 -2.31
N PRO A 60 12.05 5.75 -3.49
CA PRO A 60 13.33 6.44 -3.64
C PRO A 60 13.36 7.84 -3.03
N LYS A 61 12.20 8.46 -2.83
CA LYS A 61 12.07 9.84 -2.33
C LYS A 61 11.64 9.90 -0.86
N SER A 62 10.89 8.92 -0.36
CA SER A 62 10.39 8.89 1.03
C SER A 62 11.45 8.63 2.10
N GLN A 63 11.29 9.25 3.28
CA GLN A 63 12.07 8.87 4.47
C GLN A 63 11.86 7.41 4.86
N ILE A 64 10.65 6.88 4.59
CA ILE A 64 10.34 5.45 4.66
C ILE A 64 10.72 4.83 3.31
N ARG A 65 11.98 4.43 3.21
CA ARG A 65 12.59 3.94 1.97
C ARG A 65 12.02 2.60 1.49
N ALA A 66 11.50 1.79 2.40
CA ALA A 66 10.69 0.64 2.03
C ALA A 66 9.59 0.38 3.05
N ARG A 67 8.44 -0.07 2.57
CA ARG A 67 7.39 -0.67 3.41
C ARG A 67 7.33 -2.17 3.17
N ILE A 68 7.19 -2.93 4.24
CA ILE A 68 7.29 -4.40 4.20
C ILE A 68 6.06 -5.00 3.55
N TRP A 69 6.30 -5.79 2.51
CA TRP A 69 5.30 -6.67 1.95
C TRP A 69 5.23 -7.94 2.77
N THR A 70 6.36 -8.63 2.97
CA THR A 70 6.36 -9.92 3.66
C THR A 70 7.70 -10.18 4.34
N LEU A 71 7.64 -10.90 5.46
CA LEU A 71 8.79 -11.44 6.19
C LEU A 71 9.05 -12.90 5.81
N ASP A 72 8.21 -13.50 4.95
CA ASP A 72 8.42 -14.86 4.45
C ASP A 72 9.30 -14.82 3.18
N GLU A 73 10.47 -15.44 3.26
CA GLU A 73 11.40 -15.58 2.14
C GLU A 73 10.79 -16.36 0.96
N LYS A 74 9.76 -17.17 1.18
CA LYS A 74 9.10 -17.95 0.11
C LYS A 74 7.91 -17.23 -0.53
N GLU A 75 7.37 -16.19 0.09
CA GLU A 75 6.22 -15.46 -0.45
C GLU A 75 6.65 -14.45 -1.53
N ALA A 76 6.19 -14.67 -2.76
CA ALA A 76 6.39 -13.74 -3.87
C ALA A 76 5.41 -12.54 -3.77
N VAL A 77 5.90 -11.35 -4.13
CA VAL A 77 5.06 -10.16 -4.29
C VAL A 77 4.49 -10.14 -5.70
N ASP A 78 3.32 -10.76 -5.85
CA ASP A 78 2.65 -10.97 -7.13
C ASP A 78 1.14 -10.67 -7.07
N HIS A 79 0.46 -10.83 -8.21
CA HIS A 79 -0.98 -10.62 -8.32
C HIS A 79 -1.78 -11.52 -7.37
N ALA A 80 -1.33 -12.76 -7.12
CA ALA A 80 -2.02 -13.70 -6.27
C ALA A 80 -1.94 -13.25 -4.80
N MET A 81 -0.77 -12.81 -4.34
CA MET A 81 -0.57 -12.25 -3.01
C MET A 81 -1.47 -11.03 -2.78
N ILE A 82 -1.47 -10.06 -3.70
CA ILE A 82 -2.30 -8.85 -3.57
C ILE A 82 -3.78 -9.21 -3.49
N LYS A 83 -4.25 -10.11 -4.36
CA LYS A 83 -5.65 -10.58 -4.34
C LYS A 83 -6.01 -11.25 -3.01
N ARG A 84 -5.17 -12.17 -2.51
CA ARG A 84 -5.39 -12.86 -1.22
C ARG A 84 -5.51 -11.86 -0.06
N ARG A 85 -4.69 -10.81 -0.05
CA ARG A 85 -4.72 -9.80 1.02
C ARG A 85 -5.96 -8.93 0.97
N ILE A 86 -6.40 -8.52 -0.23
CA ILE A 86 -7.66 -7.80 -0.39
C ILE A 86 -8.84 -8.66 0.08
N GLN A 87 -8.90 -9.92 -0.37
CA GLN A 87 -9.92 -10.86 0.09
C GLN A 87 -9.95 -10.98 1.62
N HIS A 88 -8.77 -11.21 2.23
CA HIS A 88 -8.67 -11.31 3.67
C HIS A 88 -9.13 -10.04 4.39
N ALA A 89 -8.70 -8.86 3.94
CA ALA A 89 -9.12 -7.58 4.51
C ALA A 89 -10.64 -7.36 4.40
N LEU A 90 -11.26 -7.83 3.30
CA LEU A 90 -12.70 -7.72 3.08
C LEU A 90 -13.52 -8.65 3.98
N THR A 91 -12.98 -9.79 4.41
CA THR A 91 -13.66 -10.73 5.33
C THR A 91 -13.74 -10.26 6.79
N LYS A 92 -12.98 -9.22 7.17
CA LYS A 92 -12.94 -8.77 8.56
C LYS A 92 -14.30 -8.20 8.99
N PRO A 93 -14.80 -8.55 10.19
CA PRO A 93 -16.05 -8.00 10.70
C PRO A 93 -15.89 -6.49 10.91
N ARG A 94 -16.95 -5.74 10.61
CA ARG A 94 -16.96 -4.28 10.67
C ARG A 94 -18.07 -3.80 11.58
N PRO A 95 -17.85 -2.73 12.35
CA PRO A 95 -18.92 -2.11 13.11
C PRO A 95 -19.99 -1.63 12.13
N VAL A 96 -21.25 -1.96 12.45
CA VAL A 96 -22.40 -1.40 11.74
C VAL A 96 -22.45 0.07 12.09
N LYS A 97 -22.31 0.95 11.10
CA LYS A 97 -22.50 2.37 11.29
C LYS A 97 -24.00 2.68 11.23
N ASN A 98 -24.51 3.42 12.21
CA ASN A 98 -25.92 3.80 12.30
C ASN A 98 -26.30 4.99 11.39
N SER A 99 -25.36 5.52 10.62
CA SER A 99 -25.59 6.61 9.66
C SER A 99 -25.43 6.10 8.22
N LYS A 100 -26.36 6.47 7.36
CA LYS A 100 -26.30 6.19 5.91
C LYS A 100 -25.17 6.94 5.19
N THR A 101 -24.63 7.99 5.78
CA THR A 101 -23.56 8.82 5.17
C THR A 101 -22.16 8.41 5.61
N ALA A 102 -22.04 7.61 6.67
CA ALA A 102 -20.75 7.39 7.29
C ALA A 102 -19.96 6.30 6.56
N ALA A 103 -18.70 6.63 6.24
CA ALA A 103 -17.81 5.74 5.50
C ALA A 103 -17.56 4.42 6.23
N GLN A 104 -17.62 3.28 5.57
CA GLN A 104 -17.19 2.02 6.15
C GLN A 104 -15.76 1.70 5.71
N ARG A 105 -14.80 1.75 6.64
CA ARG A 105 -13.41 1.36 6.32
C ARG A 105 -13.33 -0.10 5.95
N LEU A 106 -12.93 -0.36 4.72
CA LEU A 106 -12.71 -1.68 4.13
C LEU A 106 -11.29 -2.18 4.31
N ILE A 107 -10.31 -1.31 4.06
CA ILE A 107 -8.87 -1.61 4.17
C ILE A 107 -8.18 -0.49 4.95
N ASN A 108 -7.34 -0.85 5.91
CA ASN A 108 -6.63 0.01 6.84
C ASN A 108 -5.11 -0.24 6.81
N ALA A 109 -4.51 0.03 5.65
CA ALA A 109 -3.08 0.10 5.44
C ALA A 109 -2.30 -1.12 5.97
N GLU A 110 -1.27 -0.90 6.78
CA GLU A 110 -0.41 -1.94 7.36
C GLU A 110 -1.20 -2.97 8.18
N ALA A 111 -2.30 -2.58 8.85
CA ALA A 111 -3.13 -3.50 9.65
C ALA A 111 -3.83 -4.58 8.80
N ASP A 112 -3.98 -4.31 7.50
CA ASP A 112 -4.52 -5.23 6.49
C ASP A 112 -3.44 -5.78 5.55
N GLN A 113 -2.16 -5.62 5.92
CA GLN A 113 -1.01 -6.07 5.15
C GLN A 113 -0.93 -5.45 3.74
N LEU A 114 -1.56 -4.29 3.53
CA LEU A 114 -1.51 -3.52 2.30
C LEU A 114 -0.91 -2.14 2.63
N PRO A 115 0.40 -2.06 2.89
CA PRO A 115 1.04 -0.89 3.49
C PRO A 115 0.77 0.39 2.69
N GLY A 116 0.14 1.36 3.33
CA GLY A 116 -0.27 2.62 2.72
C GLY A 116 -1.50 2.55 1.80
N LEU A 117 -2.30 1.48 1.81
CA LEU A 117 -3.61 1.46 1.14
C LEU A 117 -4.72 1.66 2.17
N VAL A 118 -5.50 2.73 2.01
CA VAL A 118 -6.77 2.90 2.72
C VAL A 118 -7.91 2.77 1.71
N VAL A 119 -8.94 2.02 2.06
CA VAL A 119 -10.17 1.93 1.25
C VAL A 119 -11.35 2.10 2.17
N ASP A 120 -12.19 3.07 1.85
CA ASP A 120 -13.44 3.36 2.53
C ASP A 120 -14.61 3.18 1.55
N TYR A 121 -15.70 2.55 1.99
CA TYR A 121 -16.91 2.38 1.20
C TYR A 121 -17.98 3.36 1.65
N TYR A 122 -18.61 4.04 0.68
CA TYR A 122 -19.63 5.05 0.92
C TYR A 122 -20.92 4.73 0.16
N GLY A 123 -22.06 5.03 0.78
CA GLY A 123 -23.38 4.92 0.18
C GLY A 123 -23.97 3.51 0.16
N GLU A 124 -25.04 3.35 -0.60
CA GLU A 124 -25.76 2.08 -0.79
C GLU A 124 -25.53 1.55 -2.21
N ASN A 125 -25.51 0.22 -2.36
CA ASN A 125 -25.20 -0.52 -3.60
C ASN A 125 -25.75 0.18 -4.88
N PRO A 126 -24.90 0.57 -5.85
CA PRO A 126 -23.49 0.19 -6.00
C PRO A 126 -22.48 0.94 -5.13
N GLY A 127 -22.83 2.07 -4.51
CA GLY A 127 -21.93 2.86 -3.65
C GLY A 127 -20.64 3.34 -4.34
N TYR A 128 -19.65 3.73 -3.54
CA TYR A 128 -18.32 4.15 -3.99
C TYR A 128 -17.23 3.57 -3.08
N LEU A 129 -16.17 3.05 -3.70
CA LEU A 129 -14.92 2.72 -3.04
C LEU A 129 -13.95 3.89 -3.18
N VAL A 130 -13.74 4.63 -2.10
CA VAL A 130 -12.76 5.71 -2.03
C VAL A 130 -11.43 5.13 -1.56
N CYS A 131 -10.43 5.17 -2.43
CA CYS A 131 -9.11 4.61 -2.20
C CYS A 131 -8.08 5.72 -2.00
N GLN A 132 -7.22 5.57 -1.00
CA GLN A 132 -6.02 6.38 -0.82
C GLN A 132 -4.79 5.49 -1.01
N PHE A 133 -4.03 5.73 -2.07
CA PHE A 133 -2.75 5.06 -2.33
C PHE A 133 -1.63 5.92 -1.73
N GLN A 134 -1.34 5.74 -0.45
CA GLN A 134 -0.45 6.61 0.32
C GLN A 134 1.03 6.19 0.27
N ALA A 135 1.35 5.06 -0.37
CA ALA A 135 2.72 4.57 -0.46
C ALA A 135 3.06 4.12 -1.88
N ALA A 136 4.33 4.31 -2.28
CA ALA A 136 4.81 3.92 -3.60
C ALA A 136 4.56 2.44 -3.91
N CYS A 137 4.61 1.58 -2.90
CA CYS A 137 4.40 0.14 -3.05
C CYS A 137 2.98 -0.19 -3.54
N VAL A 138 1.93 0.30 -2.88
CA VAL A 138 0.54 0.05 -3.31
C VAL A 138 0.18 0.83 -4.57
N ASP A 139 0.77 2.00 -4.79
CA ASP A 139 0.56 2.79 -6.01
C ASP A 139 1.03 2.03 -7.26
N ALA A 140 2.16 1.32 -7.19
CA ALA A 140 2.63 0.48 -8.28
C ALA A 140 1.73 -0.75 -8.57
N TRP A 141 0.90 -1.16 -7.61
CA TRP A 141 -0.08 -2.24 -7.75
C TRP A 141 -1.51 -1.73 -7.98
N LYS A 142 -1.71 -0.43 -8.19
CA LYS A 142 -3.02 0.24 -8.28
C LYS A 142 -3.99 -0.48 -9.22
N VAL A 143 -3.57 -0.81 -10.44
CA VAL A 143 -4.43 -1.51 -11.42
C VAL A 143 -4.91 -2.87 -10.89
N THR A 144 -4.02 -3.65 -10.28
CA THR A 144 -4.35 -4.96 -9.71
C THR A 144 -5.28 -4.83 -8.51
N ILE A 145 -5.02 -3.83 -7.65
CA ILE A 145 -5.83 -3.53 -6.47
C ILE A 145 -7.25 -3.13 -6.88
N VAL A 146 -7.40 -2.19 -7.80
CA VAL A 146 -8.71 -1.72 -8.30
C VAL A 146 -9.52 -2.87 -8.88
N LYS A 147 -8.92 -3.72 -9.72
CA LYS A 147 -9.59 -4.89 -10.30
C LYS A 147 -10.04 -5.88 -9.23
N ALA A 148 -9.20 -6.14 -8.24
CA ALA A 148 -9.55 -7.05 -7.15
C ALA A 148 -10.66 -6.47 -6.26
N LEU A 149 -10.64 -5.16 -5.95
CA LEU A 149 -11.69 -4.51 -5.18
C LEU A 149 -13.05 -4.63 -5.88
N ILE A 150 -13.12 -4.33 -7.18
CA ILE A 150 -14.37 -4.45 -7.95
C ILE A 150 -14.86 -5.91 -7.94
N ALA A 151 -13.96 -6.86 -8.18
CA ALA A 151 -14.32 -8.27 -8.24
C ALA A 151 -14.84 -8.83 -6.90
N GLU A 152 -14.25 -8.40 -5.77
CA GLU A 152 -14.59 -8.95 -4.45
C GLU A 152 -15.76 -8.21 -3.78
N THR A 153 -15.99 -6.93 -4.12
CA THR A 153 -17.08 -6.14 -3.53
C THR A 153 -18.33 -6.06 -4.41
N GLY A 154 -18.19 -6.26 -5.72
CA GLY A 154 -19.23 -6.00 -6.70
C GLY A 154 -19.51 -4.50 -6.96
N CYS A 155 -18.81 -3.59 -6.27
CA CYS A 155 -18.91 -2.16 -6.47
C CYS A 155 -18.11 -1.74 -7.72
N PRO A 156 -18.75 -1.19 -8.78
CA PRO A 156 -18.07 -0.76 -9.99
C PRO A 156 -17.32 0.57 -9.84
N ASN A 157 -17.70 1.39 -8.85
CA ASN A 157 -17.23 2.76 -8.69
C ASN A 157 -16.02 2.81 -7.74
N VAL A 158 -14.85 3.13 -8.29
CA VAL A 158 -13.61 3.26 -7.52
C VAL A 158 -13.02 4.62 -7.78
N TYR A 159 -12.88 5.42 -6.72
CA TYR A 159 -12.35 6.77 -6.77
C TYR A 159 -11.03 6.85 -6.00
N GLU A 160 -10.03 7.53 -6.56
CA GLU A 160 -8.80 7.87 -5.83
C GLU A 160 -8.97 9.21 -5.13
N HIS A 161 -8.76 9.24 -3.82
CA HIS A 161 -8.59 10.47 -3.06
C HIS A 161 -7.13 10.57 -2.61
N ALA A 162 -6.39 11.52 -3.17
CA ALA A 162 -4.99 11.74 -2.87
C ALA A 162 -4.80 12.83 -1.81
N ASP A 163 -4.09 12.48 -0.72
CA ASP A 163 -3.51 13.47 0.19
C ASP A 163 -2.21 14.02 -0.42
N GLU A 164 -2.19 15.31 -0.74
CA GLU A 164 -1.08 15.97 -1.41
C GLU A 164 0.23 15.90 -0.61
N LEU A 165 0.18 16.07 0.71
CA LEU A 165 1.36 16.09 1.57
C LEU A 165 1.96 14.69 1.69
N ILE A 166 1.12 13.68 1.89
CA ILE A 166 1.55 12.27 1.96
C ILE A 166 2.17 11.84 0.63
N ARG A 167 1.50 12.16 -0.49
CA ARG A 167 2.01 11.77 -1.82
C ARG A 167 3.26 12.53 -2.21
N ALA A 168 3.38 13.81 -1.85
CA ALA A 168 4.63 14.55 -2.01
C ALA A 168 5.79 13.93 -1.20
N GLY A 169 5.52 13.46 0.03
CA GLY A 169 6.48 12.74 0.86
C GLY A 169 6.97 11.43 0.23
N GLU A 170 6.11 10.74 -0.51
CA GLU A 170 6.50 9.57 -1.32
C GLU A 170 7.11 9.94 -2.69
N GLY A 171 7.06 11.22 -3.06
CA GLY A 171 7.50 11.71 -4.35
C GLY A 171 6.63 11.25 -5.52
N LEU A 172 5.34 11.05 -5.23
CA LEU A 172 4.30 10.62 -6.16
C LEU A 172 3.41 11.82 -6.56
N PRO A 173 2.81 11.80 -7.76
CA PRO A 173 1.80 12.79 -8.13
C PRO A 173 0.56 12.63 -7.27
N ALA A 174 -0.04 13.74 -6.82
CA ALA A 174 -1.30 13.75 -6.08
C ALA A 174 -2.46 13.93 -7.05
N ASN A 175 -3.02 12.81 -7.51
CA ASN A 175 -4.16 12.81 -8.43
C ASN A 175 -5.38 12.28 -7.69
N SER A 176 -6.49 13.01 -7.73
CA SER A 176 -7.80 12.52 -7.32
C SER A 176 -8.72 12.42 -8.53
N GLY A 177 -9.55 11.38 -8.59
CA GLY A 177 -10.45 11.14 -9.72
C GLY A 177 -10.94 9.69 -9.79
N SER A 178 -11.87 9.43 -10.70
CA SER A 178 -12.35 8.06 -10.94
C SER A 178 -11.25 7.18 -11.52
N LEU A 179 -11.04 6.02 -10.89
CA LEU A 179 -10.21 4.92 -11.39
C LEU A 179 -11.04 3.87 -12.14
N ALA A 180 -12.34 3.78 -11.83
CA ALA A 180 -13.32 2.92 -12.48
C ALA A 180 -14.75 3.38 -12.16
N GLY A 181 -15.67 3.16 -13.09
CA GLY A 181 -17.07 3.54 -12.91
C GLY A 181 -17.28 5.06 -12.97
N ASP A 182 -18.29 5.53 -12.24
CA ASP A 182 -18.71 6.93 -12.28
C ASP A 182 -17.78 7.84 -11.46
N GLU A 183 -17.77 9.13 -11.79
CA GLU A 183 -17.12 10.16 -10.96
C GLU A 183 -17.89 10.40 -9.66
N LEU A 184 -17.18 10.90 -8.64
CA LEU A 184 -17.86 11.25 -7.38
C LEU A 184 -18.88 12.39 -7.61
N PRO A 185 -20.05 12.34 -6.96
CA PRO A 185 -20.98 13.45 -6.95
C PRO A 185 -20.33 14.72 -6.41
N ILE A 186 -20.70 15.89 -6.96
CA ILE A 186 -20.14 17.20 -6.56
C ILE A 186 -20.33 17.48 -5.06
N GLU A 187 -21.38 16.93 -4.45
CA GLU A 187 -21.74 17.13 -3.04
C GLU A 187 -21.04 16.14 -2.08
N PHE A 188 -20.15 15.28 -2.58
CA PHE A 188 -19.52 14.25 -1.76
C PHE A 188 -18.53 14.86 -0.75
N GLN A 189 -18.71 14.55 0.53
CA GLN A 189 -17.83 15.01 1.61
C GLN A 189 -17.12 13.81 2.24
N PHE A 190 -15.78 13.89 2.27
CA PHE A 190 -14.97 12.93 3.03
C PHE A 190 -15.02 13.34 4.52
N GLU A 191 -15.54 12.44 5.36
CA GLU A 191 -15.45 12.56 6.84
C GLU A 191 -14.02 12.36 7.35
#